data_AF-A0A6J4JYX1-F1
#
_entry.id   AF-A0A6J4JYX1-F1
#
_cell.length_a   1.000
_cell.length_b   1.000
_cell.length_c   1.000
_cell.angle_alpha   90.00
_cell.angle_beta   90.00
_cell.angle_gamma   90.00
#
_symmetry.space_group_name_H-M   'P 1'
#
loop_
_entity.id
_entity.type
_entity.pdbx_description
1 polymer ?
#
loop_
_entity_poly.entity_id
_entity_poly.type
_entity_poly.pdbx_seq_one_letter_code
_entity_poly.pdbx_strand_id
1 'polypeptide(L)'
;TSELTDILSLTLDAQQYEGLPTIEGERLEGMNLEDLLTEQVFAQDNPPRWVILLSINQMVLVDHHKWNASRLLRFDLQELLNERDPDSLLAVATLLHREHTCPTEGSALLDELDENSHRHTYSVSEDLKFALREAIELLGNEALYYRREVSKQRVFSSEAQRERGEREIDPDRLKQECLRWVYRLLFVFYIEARPELGYVPMGSEVYREGYSLETLRDLEQAELLTSEDENGYFIDTSIRRLFKLLWEGYPSKDSIQLDLQSIQEEVVHNTFRLPALKSHLFDPDRTRMLNRVKFRNGVLRQVLELMSLSRSKGKQRRGRISYAQLGVNQLGEVYEGLLSLSAFLAEEDLYEVKPASEPDERSDLEVGYFVPASRLDEFKPEELVREKESDRIYQAMLHDLEDDEVELEEDHAQKRGKVRKHPKGKFIFRLAGRDRQKSASYYTPQSLTQCLVKYA
;
A
#
# COMPACT_ATOMS: atom_id res chain seq x y z
N THR A 1 -36.17 21.00 -5.43
CA THR A 1 -35.62 19.72 -4.96
C THR A 1 -36.24 18.60 -5.77
N SER A 2 -35.78 18.44 -7.01
CA SER A 2 -36.16 17.27 -7.82
C SER A 2 -35.12 16.21 -7.48
N GLU A 3 -35.46 15.24 -6.65
CA GLU A 3 -34.69 13.99 -6.65
C GLU A 3 -34.72 13.45 -8.08
N LEU A 4 -33.55 13.13 -8.63
CA LEU A 4 -33.47 12.48 -9.93
C LEU A 4 -34.16 11.13 -9.79
N THR A 5 -35.29 10.96 -10.50
CA THR A 5 -36.01 9.69 -10.54
C THR A 5 -35.08 8.63 -11.12
N ASP A 6 -34.86 7.53 -10.39
CA ASP A 6 -33.98 6.46 -10.85
C ASP A 6 -34.54 5.84 -12.12
N ILE A 7 -33.74 5.80 -13.20
CA ILE A 7 -34.11 5.16 -14.46
C ILE A 7 -34.64 3.74 -14.28
N LEU A 8 -34.11 2.96 -13.33
CA LEU A 8 -34.56 1.58 -13.08
C LEU A 8 -36.00 1.51 -12.57
N SER A 9 -36.46 2.55 -11.88
CA SER A 9 -37.83 2.65 -11.35
C SER A 9 -38.85 3.16 -12.38
N LEU A 10 -38.39 3.62 -13.56
CA LEU A 10 -39.28 4.11 -14.60
C LEU A 10 -40.02 2.96 -15.27
N THR A 11 -41.24 3.22 -15.73
CA THR A 11 -42.03 2.29 -16.55
C THR A 11 -42.02 2.75 -18.00
N LEU A 12 -42.12 1.82 -18.95
CA LEU A 12 -42.28 2.17 -20.35
C LEU A 12 -43.67 2.78 -20.60
N ASP A 13 -43.71 3.91 -21.30
CA ASP A 13 -44.94 4.48 -21.84
C ASP A 13 -45.39 3.68 -23.07
N ALA A 14 -46.70 3.48 -23.22
CA ALA A 14 -47.28 2.76 -24.36
C ALA A 14 -46.83 3.31 -25.72
N GLN A 15 -46.57 4.62 -25.81
CA GLN A 15 -46.08 5.27 -27.02
C GLN A 15 -44.66 4.84 -27.41
N GLN A 16 -43.85 4.34 -26.46
CA GLN A 16 -42.45 3.97 -26.72
C GLN A 16 -42.31 2.65 -27.49
N TYR A 17 -43.35 1.82 -27.49
CA TYR A 17 -43.36 0.51 -28.16
C TYR A 17 -44.56 0.35 -29.10
N GLU A 18 -45.26 1.44 -29.39
CA GLU A 18 -46.37 1.46 -30.36
C GLU A 18 -45.85 1.09 -31.77
N GLY A 19 -46.42 0.04 -32.36
CA GLY A 19 -46.05 -0.45 -33.70
C GLY A 19 -44.92 -1.49 -33.75
N LEU A 20 -44.35 -1.89 -32.60
CA LEU A 20 -43.46 -3.04 -32.54
C LEU A 20 -44.27 -4.36 -32.58
N PRO A 21 -43.74 -5.43 -33.22
CA PRO A 21 -44.38 -6.73 -33.22
C PRO A 21 -44.46 -7.24 -31.78
N THR A 22 -45.67 -7.33 -31.23
CA THR A 22 -45.93 -7.83 -29.88
C THR A 22 -46.18 -9.34 -29.94
N ILE A 23 -45.55 -10.09 -29.04
CA ILE A 23 -45.94 -11.48 -28.78
C ILE A 23 -47.26 -11.41 -27.99
N GLU A 24 -48.32 -12.02 -28.51
CA GLU A 24 -49.63 -12.00 -27.87
C GLU A 24 -49.56 -12.55 -26.44
N GLY A 25 -49.84 -11.73 -25.42
CA GLY A 25 -50.12 -12.18 -24.06
C GLY A 25 -49.29 -11.57 -22.92
N GLU A 26 -48.17 -10.89 -23.20
CA GLU A 26 -47.35 -10.27 -22.15
C GLU A 26 -47.58 -8.77 -22.07
N ARG A 27 -48.30 -8.34 -21.03
CA ARG A 27 -48.44 -6.92 -20.70
C ARG A 27 -47.15 -6.46 -20.03
N LEU A 28 -46.28 -5.80 -20.79
CA LEU A 28 -45.19 -4.97 -20.26
C LEU A 28 -45.73 -3.74 -19.47
N GLU A 29 -47.05 -3.55 -19.45
CA GLU A 29 -47.74 -2.48 -18.74
C GLU A 29 -47.52 -2.57 -17.23
N GLY A 30 -46.91 -1.53 -16.65
CA GLY A 30 -46.74 -1.38 -15.21
C GLY A 30 -45.49 -2.05 -14.63
N MET A 31 -44.69 -2.75 -15.43
CA MET A 31 -43.36 -3.19 -15.03
C MET A 31 -42.39 -2.01 -15.11
N ASN A 32 -41.57 -1.86 -14.07
CA ASN A 32 -40.46 -0.92 -14.12
C ASN A 32 -39.31 -1.51 -14.97
N LEU A 33 -38.31 -0.69 -15.31
CA LEU A 33 -37.20 -1.12 -16.15
C LEU A 33 -36.31 -2.17 -15.47
N GLU A 34 -36.26 -2.21 -14.14
CA GLU A 34 -35.53 -3.24 -13.37
C GLU A 34 -36.14 -4.64 -13.53
N ASP A 35 -37.44 -4.74 -13.33
CA ASP A 35 -38.23 -5.96 -13.47
C ASP A 35 -38.21 -6.41 -14.94
N LEU A 36 -38.38 -5.48 -15.87
CA LEU A 36 -38.28 -5.77 -17.31
C LEU A 36 -36.91 -6.32 -17.70
N LEU A 37 -35.82 -5.72 -17.20
CA LEU A 37 -34.47 -6.24 -17.45
C LEU A 37 -34.30 -7.65 -16.90
N THR A 38 -34.75 -7.90 -15.68
CA THR A 38 -34.54 -9.16 -14.99
C THR A 38 -35.41 -10.28 -15.56
N GLU A 39 -36.71 -10.03 -15.70
CA GLU A 39 -37.70 -11.05 -16.05
C GLU A 39 -37.85 -11.27 -17.55
N GLN A 40 -37.55 -10.26 -18.38
CA GLN A 40 -37.82 -10.31 -19.83
C GLN A 40 -36.57 -10.24 -20.70
N VAL A 41 -35.53 -9.50 -20.30
CA VAL A 41 -34.31 -9.34 -21.10
C VAL A 41 -33.26 -10.38 -20.74
N PHE A 42 -32.94 -10.49 -19.45
CA PHE A 42 -31.91 -11.41 -18.96
C PHE A 42 -32.41 -12.84 -18.77
N ALA A 43 -33.72 -13.07 -18.74
CA ALA A 43 -34.33 -14.40 -18.69
C ALA A 43 -34.42 -15.12 -20.06
N GLN A 44 -34.08 -14.45 -21.17
CA GLN A 44 -34.10 -15.04 -22.51
C GLN A 44 -33.08 -16.19 -22.63
N ASP A 45 -33.31 -17.12 -23.57
CA ASP A 45 -32.37 -18.24 -23.82
C ASP A 45 -30.96 -17.77 -24.21
N ASN A 46 -30.87 -16.64 -24.91
CA ASN A 46 -29.61 -16.00 -25.30
C ASN A 46 -29.68 -14.51 -24.96
N PRO A 47 -29.49 -14.14 -23.68
CA PRO A 47 -29.68 -12.78 -23.23
C PRO A 47 -28.55 -11.87 -23.75
N PRO A 48 -28.84 -10.59 -24.06
CA PRO A 48 -27.79 -9.65 -24.43
C PRO A 48 -26.85 -9.43 -23.25
N ARG A 49 -25.55 -9.37 -23.52
CA ARG A 49 -24.54 -9.12 -22.48
C ARG A 49 -24.62 -7.71 -21.95
N TRP A 50 -24.66 -6.72 -22.83
CA TRP A 50 -24.71 -5.30 -22.49
C TRP A 50 -26.09 -4.74 -22.82
N VAL A 51 -26.68 -4.01 -21.87
CA VAL A 51 -27.92 -3.27 -22.09
C VAL A 51 -27.70 -1.82 -21.70
N ILE A 52 -28.12 -0.90 -22.57
CA ILE A 52 -28.10 0.53 -22.30
C ILE A 52 -29.54 0.99 -22.10
N LEU A 53 -29.83 1.51 -20.91
CA LEU A 53 -31.07 2.20 -20.61
C LEU A 53 -30.88 3.70 -20.80
N LEU A 54 -31.88 4.34 -21.39
CA LEU A 54 -31.87 5.77 -21.72
C LEU A 54 -33.08 6.46 -21.12
N SER A 55 -32.85 7.55 -20.43
CA SER A 55 -33.87 8.49 -19.99
C SER A 55 -33.45 9.91 -20.36
N ILE A 56 -34.30 10.90 -20.08
CA ILE A 56 -34.03 12.30 -20.39
C ILE A 56 -32.78 12.82 -19.64
N ASN A 57 -32.58 12.37 -18.40
CA ASN A 57 -31.54 12.90 -17.52
C ASN A 57 -30.42 11.90 -17.24
N GLN A 58 -30.59 10.62 -17.56
CA GLN A 58 -29.65 9.56 -17.19
C GLN A 58 -29.48 8.53 -18.30
N MET A 59 -28.27 8.02 -18.44
CA MET A 59 -27.98 6.78 -19.18
C MET A 59 -27.43 5.76 -18.20
N VAL A 60 -27.85 4.50 -18.33
CA VAL A 60 -27.31 3.40 -17.53
C VAL A 60 -26.81 2.29 -18.43
N LEU A 61 -25.58 1.87 -18.24
CA LEU A 61 -24.97 0.72 -18.89
C LEU A 61 -24.92 -0.46 -17.91
N VAL A 62 -25.52 -1.57 -18.31
CA VAL A 62 -25.67 -2.78 -17.52
C VAL A 62 -24.91 -3.94 -18.17
N ASP A 63 -24.10 -4.64 -17.39
CA ASP A 63 -23.54 -5.95 -17.73
C ASP A 63 -24.43 -7.03 -17.13
N HIS A 64 -24.98 -7.92 -17.97
CA HIS A 64 -25.74 -9.09 -17.52
C HIS A 64 -24.98 -9.84 -16.42
N HIS A 65 -23.68 -10.09 -16.61
CA HIS A 65 -22.89 -10.92 -15.68
C HIS A 65 -22.73 -10.26 -14.30
N LYS A 66 -22.86 -8.93 -14.20
CA LYS A 66 -22.69 -8.16 -12.97
C LYS A 66 -24.03 -7.67 -12.39
N TRP A 67 -25.15 -7.93 -13.07
CA TRP A 67 -26.49 -7.49 -12.69
C TRP A 67 -26.93 -8.00 -11.33
N ASN A 68 -26.73 -9.29 -11.03
CA ASN A 68 -27.10 -9.89 -9.75
C ASN A 68 -26.35 -9.30 -8.54
N ALA A 69 -25.24 -8.60 -8.78
CA ALA A 69 -24.49 -7.88 -7.75
C ALA A 69 -24.88 -6.39 -7.66
N SER A 70 -25.94 -5.99 -8.36
CA SER A 70 -26.43 -4.60 -8.49
C SER A 70 -25.33 -3.63 -8.94
N ARG A 71 -24.42 -4.09 -9.82
CA ARG A 71 -23.32 -3.29 -10.36
C ARG A 71 -23.69 -2.78 -11.75
N LEU A 72 -23.69 -1.47 -11.90
CA LEU A 72 -24.00 -0.77 -13.15
C LEU A 72 -23.18 0.51 -13.26
N LEU A 73 -23.04 1.04 -14.48
CA LEU A 73 -22.49 2.36 -14.71
C LEU A 73 -23.64 3.32 -15.00
N ARG A 74 -23.78 4.35 -14.16
CA ARG A 74 -24.79 5.41 -14.31
C ARG A 74 -24.11 6.71 -14.71
N PHE A 75 -24.67 7.35 -15.73
CA PHE A 75 -24.22 8.63 -16.24
C PHE A 75 -25.33 9.65 -16.03
N ASP A 76 -25.08 10.66 -15.20
CA ASP A 76 -25.98 11.80 -15.05
C ASP A 76 -25.73 12.79 -16.19
N LEU A 77 -26.67 12.84 -17.14
CA LEU A 77 -26.55 13.71 -18.31
C LEU A 77 -26.70 15.18 -17.94
N GLN A 78 -27.47 15.50 -16.90
CA GLN A 78 -27.67 16.88 -16.47
C GLN A 78 -26.38 17.44 -15.89
N GLU A 79 -25.71 16.71 -15.01
CA GLU A 79 -24.42 17.10 -14.44
C GLU A 79 -23.34 17.16 -15.51
N LEU A 80 -23.19 16.10 -16.31
CA LEU A 80 -22.18 15.98 -17.36
C LEU A 80 -22.27 17.13 -18.39
N LEU A 81 -23.49 17.47 -18.84
CA LEU A 81 -23.70 18.54 -19.82
C LEU A 81 -23.57 19.95 -19.21
N ASN A 82 -23.79 20.09 -17.90
CA ASN A 82 -23.61 21.37 -17.19
C ASN A 82 -22.13 21.69 -16.95
N GLU A 83 -21.33 20.68 -16.58
CA GLU A 83 -19.89 20.84 -16.33
C GLU A 83 -19.12 21.18 -17.62
N ARG A 84 -19.56 20.63 -18.77
CA ARG A 84 -18.97 20.83 -20.10
C ARG A 84 -17.49 20.43 -20.19
N ASP A 85 -17.05 19.50 -19.35
CA ASP A 85 -15.71 18.95 -19.42
C ASP A 85 -15.56 18.03 -20.65
N PRO A 86 -14.68 18.37 -21.61
CA PRO A 86 -14.52 17.59 -22.83
C PRO A 86 -14.01 16.17 -22.57
N ASP A 87 -13.18 15.96 -21.55
CA ASP A 87 -12.60 14.65 -21.23
C ASP A 87 -13.66 13.70 -20.67
N SER A 88 -14.51 14.19 -19.77
CA SER A 88 -15.66 13.44 -19.25
C SER A 88 -16.66 13.08 -20.35
N LEU A 89 -16.98 14.03 -21.25
CA LEU A 89 -17.85 13.76 -22.40
C LEU A 89 -17.26 12.70 -23.34
N LEU A 90 -15.96 12.77 -23.61
CA LEU A 90 -15.25 11.78 -24.41
C LEU A 90 -15.26 10.40 -23.75
N ALA A 91 -15.07 10.34 -22.43
CA ALA A 91 -15.11 9.10 -21.67
C ALA A 91 -16.50 8.44 -21.77
N VAL A 92 -17.58 9.19 -21.56
CA VAL A 92 -18.96 8.68 -21.70
C VAL A 92 -19.24 8.21 -23.12
N ALA A 93 -18.89 9.02 -24.13
CA ALA A 93 -19.08 8.67 -25.53
C ALA A 93 -18.31 7.39 -25.91
N THR A 94 -17.10 7.23 -25.38
CA THR A 94 -16.25 6.06 -25.61
C THR A 94 -16.84 4.82 -24.94
N LEU A 95 -17.20 4.89 -23.65
CA LEU A 95 -17.76 3.76 -22.90
C LEU A 95 -19.10 3.25 -23.47
N LEU A 96 -19.93 4.14 -24.00
CA LEU A 96 -21.24 3.80 -24.57
C LEU A 96 -21.21 3.51 -26.07
N HIS A 97 -20.07 3.70 -26.74
CA HIS A 97 -19.99 3.47 -28.19
C HIS A 97 -20.18 2.00 -28.53
N ARG A 98 -20.86 1.73 -29.65
CA ARG A 98 -21.10 0.36 -30.14
C ARG A 98 -19.81 -0.43 -30.32
N GLU A 99 -18.77 0.17 -30.89
CA GLU A 99 -17.50 -0.53 -31.15
C GLU A 99 -16.77 -0.93 -29.86
N HIS A 100 -17.07 -0.27 -28.73
CA HIS A 100 -16.44 -0.56 -27.44
C HIS A 100 -17.26 -1.52 -26.57
N THR A 101 -18.59 -1.57 -26.78
CA THR A 101 -19.51 -2.47 -26.06
C THR A 101 -19.74 -3.79 -26.81
N CYS A 102 -19.76 -3.76 -28.14
CA CYS A 102 -19.99 -4.91 -29.01
C CYS A 102 -19.14 -4.80 -30.30
N PRO A 103 -17.81 -4.94 -30.21
CA PRO A 103 -16.93 -4.91 -31.38
C PRO A 103 -17.21 -6.09 -32.34
N THR A 104 -16.98 -5.87 -33.63
CA THR A 104 -17.08 -6.92 -34.66
C THR A 104 -15.90 -7.90 -34.60
N GLU A 105 -14.73 -7.43 -34.14
CA GLU A 105 -13.51 -8.21 -33.95
C GLU A 105 -12.80 -7.76 -32.66
N GLY A 106 -12.24 -8.70 -31.89
CA GLY A 106 -11.53 -8.42 -30.64
C GLY A 106 -12.44 -8.42 -29.40
N SER A 107 -11.86 -8.02 -28.26
CA SER A 107 -12.53 -7.86 -26.96
C SER A 107 -13.23 -6.52 -26.84
N ALA A 108 -14.32 -6.46 -26.08
CA ALA A 108 -14.94 -5.19 -25.73
C ALA A 108 -13.97 -4.33 -24.90
N LEU A 109 -13.94 -3.01 -25.12
CA LEU A 109 -13.06 -2.11 -24.37
C LEU A 109 -13.32 -2.20 -22.86
N LEU A 110 -14.58 -2.40 -22.46
CA LEU A 110 -14.97 -2.57 -21.06
C LEU A 110 -14.32 -3.81 -20.43
N ASP A 111 -14.12 -4.88 -21.21
CA ASP A 111 -13.42 -6.09 -20.74
C ASP A 111 -11.93 -5.80 -20.57
N GLU A 112 -11.33 -5.11 -21.53
CA GLU A 112 -9.93 -4.69 -21.44
C GLU A 112 -9.71 -3.75 -20.25
N LEU A 113 -10.64 -2.83 -19.98
CA LEU A 113 -10.60 -1.96 -18.82
C LEU A 113 -10.75 -2.73 -17.50
N ASP A 114 -11.63 -3.73 -17.44
CA ASP A 114 -11.81 -4.60 -16.26
C ASP A 114 -10.54 -5.45 -16.02
N GLU A 115 -10.00 -6.06 -17.07
CA GLU A 115 -8.73 -6.78 -17.02
C GLU A 115 -7.56 -5.87 -16.63
N ASN A 116 -7.50 -4.65 -17.19
CA ASN A 116 -6.49 -3.66 -16.83
C ASN A 116 -6.62 -3.23 -15.36
N SER A 117 -7.84 -3.05 -14.86
CA SER A 117 -8.10 -2.76 -13.44
C SER A 117 -7.64 -3.89 -12.53
N HIS A 118 -7.92 -5.15 -12.91
CA HIS A 118 -7.43 -6.32 -12.18
C HIS A 118 -5.91 -6.44 -12.21
N ARG A 119 -5.28 -6.27 -13.38
CA ARG A 119 -3.81 -6.27 -13.53
C ARG A 119 -3.16 -5.15 -12.74
N HIS A 120 -3.76 -3.96 -12.76
CA HIS A 120 -3.30 -2.82 -11.97
C HIS A 120 -3.38 -3.12 -10.47
N THR A 121 -4.50 -3.64 -9.99
CA THR A 121 -4.68 -4.03 -8.58
C THR A 121 -3.67 -5.09 -8.14
N TYR A 122 -3.38 -6.07 -8.99
CA TYR A 122 -2.35 -7.09 -8.71
C TYR A 122 -0.94 -6.48 -8.67
N SER A 123 -0.58 -5.66 -9.66
CA SER A 123 0.72 -4.95 -9.68
C SER A 123 0.89 -4.03 -8.47
N VAL A 124 -0.19 -3.41 -8.00
CA VAL A 124 -0.19 -2.58 -6.78
C VAL A 124 0.06 -3.43 -5.53
N SER A 125 -0.50 -4.64 -5.44
CA SER A 125 -0.24 -5.58 -4.34
C SER A 125 1.25 -5.96 -4.26
N GLU A 126 1.87 -6.31 -5.39
CA GLU A 126 3.30 -6.59 -5.42
C GLU A 126 4.12 -5.36 -5.05
N ASP A 127 3.89 -4.21 -5.70
CA ASP A 127 4.59 -2.96 -5.41
C ASP A 127 4.49 -2.58 -3.93
N LEU A 128 3.31 -2.75 -3.33
CA LEU A 128 3.09 -2.52 -1.90
C LEU A 128 3.94 -3.48 -1.06
N LYS A 129 4.04 -4.77 -1.39
CA LYS A 129 4.88 -5.72 -0.67
C LYS A 129 6.36 -5.30 -0.66
N PHE A 130 6.88 -4.80 -1.78
CA PHE A 130 8.23 -4.22 -1.84
C PHE A 130 8.35 -2.97 -0.96
N ALA A 131 7.41 -2.04 -1.11
CA ALA A 131 7.39 -0.80 -0.34
C ALA A 131 7.35 -1.04 1.17
N LEU A 132 6.52 -1.97 1.64
CA LEU A 132 6.43 -2.31 3.07
C LEU A 132 7.70 -3.02 3.56
N ARG A 133 8.30 -3.90 2.75
CA ARG A 133 9.59 -4.53 3.09
C ARG A 133 10.67 -3.47 3.29
N GLU A 134 10.75 -2.48 2.41
CA GLU A 134 11.71 -1.38 2.51
C GLU A 134 11.39 -0.48 3.71
N ALA A 135 10.13 -0.11 3.91
CA ALA A 135 9.69 0.68 5.06
C ALA A 135 10.03 0.01 6.41
N ILE A 136 9.88 -1.31 6.53
CA ILE A 136 10.26 -2.07 7.73
C ILE A 136 11.77 -2.00 7.96
N GLU A 137 12.57 -2.13 6.90
CA GLU A 137 14.03 -1.99 6.99
C GLU A 137 14.44 -0.56 7.41
N LEU A 138 13.82 0.47 6.83
CA LEU A 138 14.03 1.88 7.20
C LEU A 138 13.73 2.14 8.68
N LEU A 139 12.56 1.69 9.16
CA LEU A 139 12.17 1.87 10.56
C LEU A 139 13.10 1.11 11.51
N GLY A 140 13.49 -0.12 11.16
CA GLY A 140 14.42 -0.91 11.95
C GLY A 140 15.77 -0.21 12.08
N ASN A 141 16.32 0.27 10.97
CA ASN A 141 17.59 0.99 10.97
C ASN A 141 17.53 2.33 11.71
N GLU A 142 16.46 3.10 11.55
CA GLU A 142 16.29 4.37 12.27
C GLU A 142 16.14 4.15 13.78
N ALA A 143 15.51 3.04 14.20
CA ALA A 143 15.47 2.66 15.62
C ALA A 143 16.86 2.33 16.19
N LEU A 144 17.72 1.67 15.40
CA LEU A 144 19.10 1.42 15.79
C LEU A 144 19.93 2.71 15.83
N TYR A 145 19.75 3.57 14.82
CA TYR A 145 20.36 4.90 14.76
C TYR A 145 20.02 5.71 16.00
N TYR A 146 18.72 5.89 16.30
CA TYR A 146 18.28 6.65 17.47
C TYR A 146 18.85 6.10 18.78
N ARG A 147 18.88 4.77 18.92
CA ARG A 147 19.43 4.12 20.11
C ARG A 147 20.93 4.38 20.25
N ARG A 148 21.69 4.29 19.15
CA ARG A 148 23.14 4.47 19.10
C ARG A 148 23.54 5.93 19.27
N GLU A 149 22.97 6.81 18.47
CA GLU A 149 23.43 8.20 18.33
C GLU A 149 22.73 9.16 19.29
N VAL A 150 21.43 9.01 19.50
CA VAL A 150 20.67 9.95 20.34
C VAL A 150 20.63 9.47 21.78
N SER A 151 20.28 8.21 22.00
CA SER A 151 20.16 7.63 23.35
C SER A 151 21.50 7.16 23.94
N LYS A 152 22.57 7.13 23.13
CA LYS A 152 23.91 6.63 23.51
C LYS A 152 23.87 5.25 24.18
N GLN A 153 22.98 4.39 23.72
CA GLN A 153 22.80 3.02 24.21
C GLN A 153 23.51 2.03 23.29
N ARG A 154 23.94 0.91 23.88
CA ARG A 154 24.58 -0.17 23.12
C ARG A 154 23.56 -0.82 22.18
N VAL A 155 24.01 -1.11 20.97
CA VAL A 155 23.25 -1.83 19.93
C VAL A 155 23.75 -3.26 19.81
N PHE A 156 25.06 -3.46 19.92
CA PHE A 156 25.69 -4.77 19.82
C PHE A 156 25.84 -5.43 21.19
N SER A 157 25.64 -6.75 21.21
CA SER A 157 25.92 -7.58 22.38
C SER A 157 27.40 -7.53 22.75
N SER A 158 27.66 -7.36 24.05
CA SER A 158 28.99 -7.55 24.62
C SER A 158 29.47 -8.99 24.47
N GLU A 159 30.78 -9.20 24.53
CA GLU A 159 31.41 -10.53 24.45
C GLU A 159 30.82 -11.50 25.50
N ALA A 160 30.65 -11.02 26.74
CA ALA A 160 30.01 -11.78 27.82
C ALA A 160 28.52 -12.12 27.58
N GLN A 161 27.77 -11.27 26.85
CA GLN A 161 26.39 -11.58 26.44
C GLN A 161 26.38 -12.64 25.33
N ARG A 162 27.30 -12.55 24.36
CA ARG A 162 27.45 -13.52 23.27
C ARG A 162 27.76 -14.92 23.80
N GLU A 163 28.65 -15.02 24.77
CA GLU A 163 28.99 -16.28 25.45
C GLU A 163 27.79 -16.92 26.17
N ARG A 164 26.85 -16.10 26.65
CA ARG A 164 25.60 -16.55 27.28
C ARG A 164 24.45 -16.76 26.29
N GLY A 165 24.66 -16.52 24.99
CA GLY A 165 23.60 -16.54 23.98
C GLY A 165 22.59 -15.39 24.09
N GLU A 166 22.91 -14.36 24.87
CA GLU A 166 22.08 -13.17 25.05
C GLU A 166 22.35 -12.16 23.92
N ARG A 167 21.29 -11.53 23.43
CA ARG A 167 21.40 -10.42 22.47
C ARG A 167 20.97 -9.11 23.11
N GLU A 168 21.77 -8.06 22.92
CA GLU A 168 21.40 -6.70 23.36
C GLU A 168 20.12 -6.24 22.65
N ILE A 169 20.03 -6.53 21.36
CA ILE A 169 18.84 -6.33 20.53
C ILE A 169 18.51 -7.65 19.86
N ASP A 170 17.31 -8.14 20.13
CA ASP A 170 16.75 -9.27 19.41
C ASP A 170 16.18 -8.81 18.05
N PRO A 171 16.78 -9.22 16.91
CA PRO A 171 16.33 -8.81 15.58
C PRO A 171 14.89 -9.27 15.27
N ASP A 172 14.46 -10.42 15.79
CA ASP A 172 13.11 -10.94 15.54
C ASP A 172 12.06 -10.12 16.29
N ARG A 173 12.39 -9.67 17.49
CA ARG A 173 11.54 -8.74 18.24
C ARG A 173 11.46 -7.38 17.56
N LEU A 174 12.59 -6.83 17.10
CA LEU A 174 12.60 -5.57 16.37
C LEU A 174 11.76 -5.67 15.08
N LYS A 175 11.93 -6.76 14.32
CA LYS A 175 11.09 -7.09 13.15
C LYS A 175 9.61 -7.07 13.49
N GLN A 176 9.18 -7.75 14.56
CA GLN A 176 7.77 -7.81 14.95
C GLN A 176 7.20 -6.43 15.29
N GLU A 177 7.97 -5.59 15.99
CA GLU A 177 7.53 -4.24 16.34
C GLU A 177 7.47 -3.33 15.09
N CYS A 178 8.45 -3.41 14.18
CA CYS A 178 8.45 -2.68 12.91
C CYS A 178 7.29 -3.11 12.00
N LEU A 179 7.05 -4.42 11.86
CA LEU A 179 5.88 -4.97 11.16
C LEU A 179 4.59 -4.39 11.72
N ARG A 180 4.45 -4.36 13.05
CA ARG A 180 3.26 -3.82 13.71
C ARG A 180 3.08 -2.34 13.42
N TRP A 181 4.16 -1.57 13.42
CA TRP A 181 4.13 -0.13 13.14
C TRP A 181 3.66 0.14 11.70
N VAL A 182 4.20 -0.59 10.73
CA VAL A 182 3.80 -0.50 9.31
C VAL A 182 2.36 -0.98 9.11
N TYR A 183 1.95 -2.07 9.77
CA TYR A 183 0.58 -2.56 9.69
C TYR A 183 -0.45 -1.61 10.31
N ARG A 184 -0.07 -0.82 11.32
CA ARG A 184 -0.92 0.27 11.82
C ARG A 184 -1.15 1.31 10.74
N LEU A 185 -0.09 1.76 10.06
CA LEU A 185 -0.23 2.70 8.94
C LEU A 185 -1.11 2.14 7.83
N LEU A 186 -0.84 0.90 7.41
CA LEU A 186 -1.62 0.23 6.37
C LEU A 186 -3.10 0.14 6.74
N PHE A 187 -3.40 -0.22 7.99
CA PHE A 187 -4.78 -0.27 8.49
C PHE A 187 -5.45 1.11 8.47
N VAL A 188 -4.73 2.16 8.88
CA VAL A 188 -5.27 3.52 8.85
C VAL A 188 -5.54 3.99 7.42
N PHE A 189 -4.60 3.77 6.49
CA PHE A 189 -4.83 4.06 5.07
C PHE A 189 -6.06 3.33 4.51
N TYR A 190 -6.26 2.08 4.93
CA TYR A 190 -7.38 1.27 4.48
C TYR A 190 -8.73 1.80 5.00
N ILE A 191 -8.84 2.12 6.29
CA ILE A 191 -10.10 2.63 6.87
C ILE A 191 -10.41 4.07 6.46
N GLU A 192 -9.39 4.91 6.23
CA GLU A 192 -9.60 6.29 5.74
C GLU A 192 -10.06 6.31 4.29
N ALA A 193 -9.57 5.39 3.47
CA ALA A 193 -10.00 5.23 2.08
C ALA A 193 -11.40 4.61 1.94
N ARG A 194 -11.99 4.10 3.04
CA ARG A 194 -13.33 3.48 3.07
C ARG A 194 -14.20 4.05 4.20
N PRO A 195 -14.66 5.32 4.08
CA PRO A 195 -15.48 5.96 5.10
C PRO A 195 -16.77 5.18 5.44
N GLU A 196 -17.29 4.38 4.50
CA GLU A 196 -18.46 3.53 4.67
C GLU A 196 -18.31 2.48 5.79
N LEU A 197 -17.07 2.13 6.18
CA LEU A 197 -16.82 1.21 7.29
C LEU A 197 -17.09 1.85 8.66
N GLY A 198 -17.14 3.18 8.74
CA GLY A 198 -17.49 3.91 9.97
C GLY A 198 -16.46 3.85 11.10
N TYR A 199 -15.21 3.43 10.83
CA TYR A 199 -14.15 3.39 11.84
C TYR A 199 -13.58 4.76 12.20
N VAL A 200 -13.51 5.68 11.21
CA VAL A 200 -12.92 7.01 11.36
C VAL A 200 -13.86 8.07 10.76
N PRO A 201 -13.97 9.26 11.38
CA PRO A 201 -14.94 10.27 10.98
C PRO A 201 -14.39 11.16 9.86
N MET A 202 -14.20 10.61 8.65
CA MET A 202 -13.70 11.36 7.48
C MET A 202 -14.62 12.52 7.03
N GLY A 203 -15.90 12.49 7.44
CA GLY A 203 -16.82 13.62 7.26
C GLY A 203 -16.50 14.83 8.14
N SER A 204 -15.68 14.68 9.19
CA SER A 204 -15.22 15.79 10.02
C SER A 204 -13.96 16.42 9.45
N GLU A 205 -14.03 17.70 9.11
CA GLU A 205 -12.88 18.49 8.67
C GLU A 205 -11.75 18.51 9.72
N VAL A 206 -12.09 18.57 11.01
CA VAL A 206 -11.12 18.54 12.12
C VAL A 206 -10.32 17.23 12.14
N TYR A 207 -10.96 16.08 11.91
CA TYR A 207 -10.23 14.82 11.80
C TYR A 207 -9.40 14.78 10.52
N ARG A 208 -10.03 15.12 9.38
CA ARG A 208 -9.42 15.04 8.06
C ARG A 208 -8.15 15.89 7.99
N GLU A 209 -8.19 17.15 8.38
CA GLU A 209 -7.04 18.07 8.27
C GLU A 209 -6.06 17.94 9.43
N GLY A 210 -6.56 17.62 10.64
CA GLY A 210 -5.74 17.63 11.85
C GLY A 210 -5.05 16.32 12.17
N TYR A 211 -5.58 15.18 11.69
CA TYR A 211 -5.13 13.85 12.14
C TYR A 211 -4.97 12.82 11.03
N SER A 212 -5.66 12.97 9.89
CA SER A 212 -5.67 11.92 8.87
C SER A 212 -4.27 11.62 8.31
N LEU A 213 -4.05 10.38 7.89
CA LEU A 213 -2.85 10.08 7.12
C LEU A 213 -2.92 10.70 5.73
N GLU A 214 -4.10 10.94 5.17
CA GLU A 214 -4.25 11.64 3.88
C GLU A 214 -3.50 12.99 3.87
N THR A 215 -3.66 13.80 4.92
CA THR A 215 -2.90 15.06 5.06
C THR A 215 -1.40 14.81 5.21
N LEU A 216 -0.99 13.75 5.91
CA LEU A 216 0.43 13.38 5.98
C LEU A 216 0.98 12.84 4.65
N ARG A 217 0.13 12.30 3.76
CA ARG A 217 0.54 11.93 2.40
C ARG A 217 0.83 13.17 1.57
N ASP A 218 0.20 14.31 1.83
CA ASP A 218 0.54 15.55 1.14
C ASP A 218 1.92 16.09 1.55
N LEU A 219 2.40 15.72 2.75
CA LEU A 219 3.78 16.00 3.19
C LEU A 219 4.85 15.15 2.48
N GLU A 220 4.47 14.12 1.72
CA GLU A 220 5.40 13.42 0.81
C GLU A 220 6.03 14.39 -0.18
N GLN A 221 5.26 15.37 -0.66
CA GLN A 221 5.71 16.36 -1.64
C GLN A 221 6.35 17.60 -0.99
N ALA A 222 6.37 17.66 0.35
CA ALA A 222 7.00 18.77 1.05
C ALA A 222 8.53 18.67 0.91
N GLU A 223 9.12 19.74 0.39
CA GLU A 223 10.57 19.92 0.37
C GLU A 223 11.06 20.12 1.81
N LEU A 224 11.84 19.17 2.32
CA LEU A 224 12.58 19.32 3.57
C LEU A 224 13.82 20.17 3.26
N LEU A 225 13.64 21.49 3.26
CA LEU A 225 14.64 22.46 2.78
C LEU A 225 15.83 22.63 3.73
N THR A 226 15.69 22.23 5.00
CA THR A 226 16.73 22.37 6.02
C THR A 226 17.04 21.04 6.71
N SER A 227 18.28 20.91 7.19
CA SER A 227 18.68 19.76 8.00
C SER A 227 17.92 19.66 9.33
N GLU A 228 17.42 20.79 9.86
CA GLU A 228 16.57 20.80 11.05
C GLU A 228 15.18 20.23 10.77
N ASP A 229 14.59 20.57 9.62
CA ASP A 229 13.31 20.01 9.18
C ASP A 229 13.42 18.50 8.94
N GLU A 230 14.52 18.04 8.33
CA GLU A 230 14.75 16.63 8.05
C GLU A 230 14.98 15.79 9.32
N ASN A 231 15.74 16.32 10.28
CA ASN A 231 16.05 15.65 11.54
C ASN A 231 15.00 15.88 12.65
N GLY A 232 13.94 16.67 12.36
CA GLY A 232 12.81 16.87 13.25
C GLY A 232 11.95 15.62 13.48
N TYR A 233 10.98 15.70 14.40
CA TYR A 233 10.13 14.57 14.82
C TYR A 233 8.63 14.85 14.68
N PHE A 234 8.26 15.79 13.81
CA PHE A 234 6.86 16.21 13.62
C PHE A 234 6.00 15.05 13.11
N ILE A 235 6.45 14.35 12.06
CA ILE A 235 5.70 13.26 11.44
C ILE A 235 5.52 12.10 12.43
N ASP A 236 6.56 11.75 13.20
CA ASP A 236 6.50 10.72 14.25
C ASP A 236 5.46 11.08 15.32
N THR A 237 5.49 12.33 15.78
CA THR A 237 4.56 12.83 16.80
C THR A 237 3.12 12.78 16.30
N SER A 238 2.87 13.20 15.06
CA SER A 238 1.54 13.19 14.44
C SER A 238 0.98 11.76 14.29
N ILE A 239 1.77 10.84 13.74
CA ILE A 239 1.38 9.43 13.57
C ILE A 239 1.10 8.76 14.93
N ARG A 240 1.97 8.99 15.93
CA ARG A 240 1.77 8.42 17.27
C ARG A 240 0.53 9.00 17.95
N ARG A 241 0.24 10.28 17.74
CA ARG A 241 -0.98 10.91 18.25
C ARG A 241 -2.23 10.30 17.61
N LEU A 242 -2.20 10.02 16.31
CA LEU A 242 -3.26 9.29 15.61
C LEU A 242 -3.43 7.87 16.16
N PHE A 243 -2.34 7.11 16.36
CA PHE A 243 -2.41 5.77 16.95
C PHE A 243 -3.00 5.79 18.36
N LYS A 244 -2.61 6.77 19.17
CA LYS A 244 -3.17 6.97 20.52
C LYS A 244 -4.66 7.30 20.44
N LEU A 245 -5.05 8.20 19.55
CA LEU A 245 -6.43 8.61 19.31
C LEU A 245 -7.30 7.40 18.92
N LEU A 246 -6.82 6.54 18.01
CA LEU A 246 -7.49 5.30 17.62
C LEU A 246 -7.59 4.31 18.78
N TRP A 247 -6.54 4.16 19.59
CA TRP A 247 -6.52 3.24 20.73
C TRP A 247 -7.43 3.68 21.88
N GLU A 248 -7.45 4.97 22.22
CA GLU A 248 -8.19 5.53 23.35
C GLU A 248 -9.61 5.93 22.99
N GLY A 249 -9.85 6.27 21.72
CA GLY A 249 -11.07 6.90 21.25
C GLY A 249 -11.15 8.39 21.62
N TYR A 250 -12.15 9.07 21.10
CA TYR A 250 -12.43 10.48 21.36
C TYR A 250 -13.95 10.77 21.34
N PRO A 251 -14.48 11.60 22.26
CA PRO A 251 -13.82 12.12 23.46
C PRO A 251 -13.45 10.98 24.43
N SER A 252 -12.33 11.13 25.13
CA SER A 252 -11.87 10.11 26.08
C SER A 252 -12.87 10.00 27.24
N LYS A 253 -13.13 8.79 27.75
CA LYS A 253 -14.14 8.59 28.80
C LYS A 253 -13.88 9.42 30.07
N ASP A 254 -12.64 9.87 30.29
CA ASP A 254 -12.27 10.73 31.42
C ASP A 254 -12.70 12.20 31.25
N SER A 255 -12.81 12.71 30.02
CA SER A 255 -13.32 14.08 29.79
C SER A 255 -14.83 14.18 29.96
N ILE A 256 -15.53 13.04 29.99
CA ILE A 256 -16.98 12.95 30.18
C ILE A 256 -17.36 13.16 31.67
N GLN A 257 -16.43 13.01 32.62
CA GLN A 257 -16.75 13.15 34.04
C GLN A 257 -16.82 14.61 34.53
N LEU A 258 -16.37 15.59 33.74
CA LEU A 258 -16.44 17.01 34.11
C LEU A 258 -17.62 17.78 33.51
N ASP A 259 -18.41 17.21 32.58
CA ASP A 259 -19.43 17.99 31.84
C ASP A 259 -20.81 17.32 31.71
N LEU A 260 -21.01 16.12 32.28
CA LEU A 260 -22.25 15.35 32.15
C LEU A 260 -23.38 15.74 33.13
N GLN A 261 -23.37 16.96 33.69
CA GLN A 261 -24.53 17.46 34.44
C GLN A 261 -25.36 18.51 33.70
N SER A 262 -25.00 18.92 32.47
CA SER A 262 -25.61 20.15 31.93
C SER A 262 -26.06 20.20 30.48
N ILE A 263 -25.95 19.19 29.59
CA ILE A 263 -26.52 19.36 28.24
C ILE A 263 -27.08 18.03 27.67
N GLN A 264 -28.40 17.88 27.76
CA GLN A 264 -29.21 17.16 26.77
C GLN A 264 -29.43 18.15 25.60
N GLU A 265 -28.71 17.97 24.49
CA GLU A 265 -29.02 18.40 23.11
C GLU A 265 -27.77 18.81 22.29
N GLU A 266 -27.84 18.41 21.03
CA GLU A 266 -27.17 18.89 19.82
C GLU A 266 -25.63 18.93 19.72
N VAL A 267 -25.18 18.23 18.67
CA VAL A 267 -23.84 18.20 18.07
C VAL A 267 -23.07 19.50 18.29
N VAL A 268 -22.01 19.42 19.11
CA VAL A 268 -21.02 20.49 19.22
C VAL A 268 -20.37 20.66 17.85
N HIS A 269 -20.76 21.71 17.12
CA HIS A 269 -20.05 22.17 15.92
C HIS A 269 -18.54 22.22 16.24
N ASN A 270 -17.72 21.51 15.45
CA ASN A 270 -16.27 21.30 15.58
C ASN A 270 -15.76 20.17 16.49
N THR A 271 -16.61 19.25 16.97
CA THR A 271 -16.13 18.07 17.71
C THR A 271 -16.53 16.77 16.99
N PHE A 272 -15.56 15.90 16.67
CA PHE A 272 -15.84 14.57 16.13
C PHE A 272 -15.97 13.53 17.24
N ARG A 273 -16.54 12.36 16.91
CA ARG A 273 -16.54 11.19 17.79
C ARG A 273 -15.79 10.05 17.11
N LEU A 274 -14.87 9.44 17.84
CA LEU A 274 -14.10 8.29 17.41
C LEU A 274 -14.21 7.18 18.46
N PRO A 275 -14.86 6.05 18.16
CA PRO A 275 -14.86 4.91 19.06
C PRO A 275 -13.45 4.37 19.31
N ALA A 276 -13.16 3.94 20.53
CA ALA A 276 -11.89 3.33 20.87
C ALA A 276 -11.72 1.97 20.17
N LEU A 277 -10.66 1.83 19.37
CA LEU A 277 -10.31 0.59 18.70
C LEU A 277 -9.35 -0.23 19.58
N LYS A 278 -9.92 -1.07 20.46
CA LYS A 278 -9.16 -1.98 21.34
C LYS A 278 -8.65 -3.23 20.61
N SER A 279 -8.08 -3.04 19.42
CA SER A 279 -7.39 -4.09 18.69
C SER A 279 -5.97 -4.26 19.21
N HIS A 280 -5.49 -5.50 19.28
CA HIS A 280 -4.08 -5.76 19.58
C HIS A 280 -3.15 -4.94 18.67
N LEU A 281 -3.57 -4.64 17.43
CA LEU A 281 -2.76 -3.88 16.47
C LEU A 281 -2.29 -2.55 17.07
N PHE A 282 -3.19 -1.80 17.70
CA PHE A 282 -2.91 -0.47 18.28
C PHE A 282 -2.47 -0.50 19.75
N ASP A 283 -2.37 -1.69 20.35
CA ASP A 283 -1.89 -1.87 21.72
C ASP A 283 -0.45 -1.31 21.89
N PRO A 284 -0.26 -0.25 22.71
CA PRO A 284 1.05 0.35 22.93
C PRO A 284 2.08 -0.64 23.51
N ASP A 285 1.65 -1.65 24.27
CA ASP A 285 2.55 -2.61 24.91
C ASP A 285 3.18 -3.60 23.93
N ARG A 286 2.70 -3.63 22.68
CA ARG A 286 3.22 -4.50 21.61
C ARG A 286 4.33 -3.85 20.79
N THR A 287 4.71 -2.60 21.07
CA THR A 287 5.81 -1.88 20.39
C THR A 287 6.76 -1.22 21.40
N ARG A 288 7.21 -1.96 22.43
CA ARG A 288 7.96 -1.40 23.56
C ARG A 288 9.32 -0.82 23.19
N MET A 289 10.03 -1.43 22.25
CA MET A 289 11.30 -0.92 21.75
C MET A 289 11.07 0.35 20.93
N LEU A 290 10.12 0.32 19.99
CA LEU A 290 9.84 1.47 19.11
C LEU A 290 9.16 2.64 19.84
N ASN A 291 8.48 2.40 20.97
CA ASN A 291 7.92 3.47 21.80
C ASN A 291 8.99 4.36 22.46
N ARG A 292 10.23 3.87 22.57
CA ARG A 292 11.36 4.61 23.15
C ARG A 292 12.19 5.35 22.11
N VAL A 293 11.86 5.16 20.83
CA VAL A 293 12.54 5.74 19.67
C VAL A 293 11.67 6.86 19.11
N LYS A 294 12.31 7.92 18.60
CA LYS A 294 11.65 8.90 17.74
C LYS A 294 12.23 8.80 16.34
N PHE A 295 11.38 8.67 15.33
CA PHE A 295 11.82 8.59 13.94
C PHE A 295 11.95 10.00 13.33
N ARG A 296 13.06 10.28 12.67
CA ARG A 296 13.27 11.54 11.96
C ARG A 296 12.28 11.72 10.80
N ASN A 297 11.96 12.98 10.50
CA ASN A 297 11.05 13.37 9.42
C ASN A 297 11.51 12.83 8.07
N GLY A 298 12.81 12.90 7.74
CA GLY A 298 13.34 12.37 6.48
C GLY A 298 13.01 10.90 6.27
N VAL A 299 13.21 10.07 7.30
CA VAL A 299 12.91 8.64 7.26
C VAL A 299 11.40 8.38 7.15
N LEU A 300 10.59 9.07 7.96
CA LEU A 300 9.14 8.86 7.91
C LEU A 300 8.50 9.39 6.63
N ARG A 301 9.02 10.46 6.04
CA ARG A 301 8.61 10.94 4.71
C ARG A 301 8.85 9.85 3.68
N GLN A 302 10.03 9.22 3.68
CA GLN A 302 10.33 8.12 2.76
C GLN A 302 9.41 6.90 3.00
N VAL A 303 9.13 6.55 4.26
CA VAL A 303 8.17 5.48 4.59
C VAL A 303 6.78 5.81 4.06
N LEU A 304 6.30 7.04 4.26
CA LEU A 304 5.00 7.48 3.75
C LEU A 304 4.98 7.50 2.22
N GLU A 305 6.06 7.93 1.56
CA GLU A 305 6.21 7.94 0.11
C GLU A 305 6.14 6.52 -0.47
N LEU A 306 6.88 5.58 0.12
CA LEU A 306 6.85 4.16 -0.26
C LEU A 306 5.43 3.59 -0.15
N MET A 307 4.71 3.94 0.92
CA MET A 307 3.32 3.50 1.13
C MET A 307 2.30 4.32 0.35
N SER A 308 2.70 5.42 -0.29
CA SER A 308 1.78 6.33 -0.99
C SER A 308 1.84 6.25 -2.49
N LEU A 309 3.01 5.92 -3.03
CA LEU A 309 3.27 5.96 -4.46
C LEU A 309 3.69 4.59 -4.99
N SER A 310 3.16 4.23 -6.16
CA SER A 310 3.62 3.07 -6.91
C SER A 310 5.09 3.23 -7.32
N ARG A 311 5.75 2.11 -7.63
CA ARG A 311 7.10 2.17 -8.20
C ARG A 311 7.06 2.79 -9.59
N SER A 312 8.07 3.59 -9.94
CA SER A 312 8.21 4.09 -11.30
C SER A 312 8.73 2.98 -12.20
N LYS A 313 7.99 2.65 -13.26
CA LYS A 313 8.46 1.79 -14.34
C LYS A 313 8.89 2.68 -15.51
N GLY A 314 10.16 3.10 -15.51
CA GLY A 314 10.76 3.91 -16.58
C GLY A 314 10.36 5.39 -16.56
N LYS A 315 9.89 5.95 -17.69
CA LYS A 315 9.51 7.38 -17.81
C LYS A 315 8.13 7.72 -17.25
N GLN A 316 7.36 6.75 -16.74
CA GLN A 316 6.03 7.01 -16.20
C GLN A 316 6.12 7.61 -14.79
N ARG A 317 5.32 8.67 -14.57
CA ARG A 317 5.15 9.31 -13.26
C ARG A 317 4.54 8.29 -12.28
N ARG A 318 5.04 8.29 -11.05
CA ARG A 318 4.53 7.42 -9.98
C ARG A 318 3.07 7.79 -9.68
N GLY A 319 2.20 6.79 -9.63
CA GLY A 319 0.78 6.97 -9.30
C GLY A 319 0.54 6.82 -7.81
N ARG A 320 -0.46 7.52 -7.26
CA ARG A 320 -0.90 7.31 -5.86
C ARG A 320 -1.56 5.93 -5.73
N ILE A 321 -1.21 5.20 -4.67
CA ILE A 321 -1.82 3.91 -4.33
C ILE A 321 -3.23 4.16 -3.76
N SER A 322 -4.24 3.58 -4.41
CA SER A 322 -5.63 3.61 -3.96
C SER A 322 -5.93 2.45 -3.01
N TYR A 323 -5.97 2.73 -1.71
CA TYR A 323 -6.31 1.73 -0.69
C TYR A 323 -7.79 1.34 -0.71
N ALA A 324 -8.66 2.15 -1.33
CA ALA A 324 -10.07 1.84 -1.51
C ALA A 324 -10.29 0.61 -2.41
N GLN A 325 -9.40 0.38 -3.39
CA GLN A 325 -9.52 -0.70 -4.37
C GLN A 325 -8.85 -2.01 -3.92
N LEU A 326 -8.09 -2.00 -2.82
CA LEU A 326 -7.44 -3.19 -2.31
C LEU A 326 -8.46 -4.11 -1.62
N GLY A 327 -8.64 -5.31 -2.16
CA GLY A 327 -9.46 -6.34 -1.53
C GLY A 327 -8.73 -7.01 -0.37
N VAL A 328 -9.50 -7.79 0.41
CA VAL A 328 -8.98 -8.50 1.58
C VAL A 328 -7.92 -9.53 1.20
N ASN A 329 -8.09 -10.18 0.04
CA ASN A 329 -7.14 -11.19 -0.45
C ASN A 329 -5.78 -10.58 -0.80
N GLN A 330 -5.76 -9.41 -1.45
CA GLN A 330 -4.52 -8.70 -1.79
C GLN A 330 -3.78 -8.26 -0.52
N LEU A 331 -4.52 -7.71 0.45
CA LEU A 331 -3.92 -7.38 1.75
C LEU A 331 -3.35 -8.63 2.43
N GLY A 332 -4.10 -9.73 2.44
CA GLY A 332 -3.66 -11.03 2.98
C GLY A 332 -2.34 -11.50 2.37
N GLU A 333 -2.21 -11.44 1.05
CA GLU A 333 -0.97 -11.81 0.34
C GLU A 333 0.23 -10.95 0.75
N VAL A 334 0.01 -9.65 0.95
CA VAL A 334 1.03 -8.72 1.44
C VAL A 334 1.43 -9.07 2.88
N TYR A 335 0.47 -9.35 3.75
CA TYR A 335 0.71 -9.78 5.14
C TYR A 335 1.54 -11.07 5.20
N GLU A 336 1.08 -12.12 4.52
CA GLU A 336 1.75 -13.43 4.48
C GLU A 336 3.17 -13.32 3.89
N GLY A 337 3.29 -12.54 2.82
CA GLY A 337 4.56 -12.26 2.17
C GLY A 337 5.61 -11.70 3.11
N LEU A 338 5.25 -10.68 3.91
CA LEU A 338 6.17 -10.02 4.84
C LEU A 338 6.49 -10.89 6.06
N LEU A 339 5.53 -11.69 6.54
CA LEU A 339 5.77 -12.60 7.67
C LEU A 339 6.83 -13.67 7.34
N SER A 340 6.90 -14.08 6.07
CA SER A 340 7.86 -15.07 5.58
C SER A 340 9.33 -14.58 5.51
N LEU A 341 9.56 -13.27 5.59
CA LEU A 341 10.89 -12.67 5.57
C LEU A 341 11.56 -12.80 6.94
N SER A 342 12.88 -12.98 6.99
CA SER A 342 13.66 -13.02 8.23
C SER A 342 14.37 -11.68 8.44
N ALA A 343 14.73 -11.38 9.67
CA ALA A 343 15.49 -10.19 10.02
C ALA A 343 16.76 -10.54 10.78
N PHE A 344 17.84 -9.84 10.49
CA PHE A 344 19.07 -9.99 11.26
C PHE A 344 19.86 -8.67 11.27
N LEU A 345 20.78 -8.56 12.22
CA LEU A 345 21.71 -7.44 12.32
C LEU A 345 23.05 -7.84 11.70
N ALA A 346 23.59 -7.00 10.83
CA ALA A 346 24.91 -7.19 10.28
C ALA A 346 25.97 -7.05 11.40
N GLU A 347 26.65 -8.12 11.77
CA GLU A 347 27.71 -8.08 12.80
C GLU A 347 29.05 -7.56 12.27
N GLU A 348 29.22 -7.63 10.96
CA GLU A 348 30.35 -7.16 10.17
C GLU A 348 29.83 -6.61 8.83
N ASP A 349 30.71 -6.06 8.00
CA ASP A 349 30.33 -5.59 6.67
C ASP A 349 30.01 -6.79 5.77
N LEU A 350 28.77 -6.82 5.28
CA LEU A 350 28.24 -7.89 4.45
C LEU A 350 28.04 -7.46 3.01
N TYR A 351 28.29 -8.36 2.09
CA TYR A 351 28.09 -8.18 0.66
C TYR A 351 27.04 -9.18 0.16
N GLU A 352 26.15 -8.71 -0.71
CA GLU A 352 25.09 -9.55 -1.28
C GLU A 352 25.62 -10.31 -2.51
N VAL A 353 25.38 -11.63 -2.54
CA VAL A 353 25.82 -12.52 -3.62
C VAL A 353 24.63 -13.24 -4.26
N LYS A 354 24.80 -13.62 -5.53
CA LYS A 354 23.83 -14.35 -6.34
C LYS A 354 24.50 -15.45 -7.17
N PRO A 355 23.77 -16.52 -7.53
CA PRO A 355 24.22 -17.43 -8.58
C PRO A 355 24.53 -16.68 -9.88
N ALA A 356 25.61 -17.07 -10.58
CA ALA A 356 26.00 -16.48 -11.86
C ALA A 356 24.92 -16.63 -12.96
N SER A 357 24.00 -17.59 -12.82
CA SER A 357 22.89 -17.81 -13.74
C SER A 357 21.72 -16.83 -13.54
N GLU A 358 21.68 -16.11 -12.43
CA GLU A 358 20.60 -15.17 -12.12
C GLU A 358 20.89 -13.77 -12.70
N PRO A 359 19.84 -13.04 -13.12
CA PRO A 359 19.99 -11.69 -13.67
C PRO A 359 20.64 -10.73 -12.66
N ASP A 360 21.27 -9.67 -13.17
CA ASP A 360 21.88 -8.62 -12.32
C ASP A 360 20.83 -7.82 -11.55
N GLU A 361 19.66 -7.59 -12.17
CA GLU A 361 18.51 -6.97 -11.51
C GLU A 361 17.68 -8.03 -10.80
N ARG A 362 17.85 -8.12 -9.48
CA ARG A 362 17.07 -9.03 -8.62
C ARG A 362 16.02 -8.30 -7.81
N SER A 363 14.91 -8.97 -7.55
CA SER A 363 13.89 -8.47 -6.64
C SER A 363 14.38 -8.54 -5.19
N ASP A 364 14.18 -7.46 -4.42
CA ASP A 364 14.54 -7.45 -3.00
C ASP A 364 13.62 -8.33 -2.13
N LEU A 365 12.57 -8.93 -2.72
CA LEU A 365 11.72 -9.93 -2.08
C LEU A 365 12.24 -11.37 -2.25
N GLU A 366 13.25 -11.58 -3.09
CA GLU A 366 13.88 -12.88 -3.27
C GLU A 366 14.87 -13.21 -2.14
N VAL A 367 15.37 -14.44 -2.15
CA VAL A 367 16.39 -14.91 -1.20
C VAL A 367 17.69 -14.14 -1.37
N GLY A 368 18.06 -13.37 -0.34
CA GLY A 368 19.37 -12.73 -0.28
C GLY A 368 20.40 -13.67 0.35
N TYR A 369 21.57 -13.77 -0.27
CA TYR A 369 22.74 -14.45 0.31
C TYR A 369 23.78 -13.40 0.68
N PHE A 370 24.32 -13.49 1.90
CA PHE A 370 25.23 -12.49 2.44
C PHE A 370 26.55 -13.13 2.84
N VAL A 371 27.66 -12.52 2.45
CA VAL A 371 29.01 -12.96 2.79
C VAL A 371 29.83 -11.81 3.36
N PRO A 372 30.76 -12.07 4.29
CA PRO A 372 31.63 -11.03 4.84
C PRO A 372 32.69 -10.61 3.82
N ALA A 373 33.22 -9.40 4.01
CA ALA A 373 34.31 -8.85 3.19
C ALA A 373 35.48 -9.83 2.99
N SER A 374 35.83 -10.58 4.04
CA SER A 374 36.94 -11.55 4.05
C SER A 374 36.77 -12.72 3.08
N ARG A 375 35.56 -12.95 2.57
CA ARG A 375 35.24 -14.02 1.64
C ARG A 375 34.84 -13.52 0.25
N LEU A 376 34.93 -12.22 -0.01
CA LEU A 376 34.54 -11.66 -1.29
C LEU A 376 35.36 -12.24 -2.46
N ASP A 377 36.64 -12.54 -2.21
CA ASP A 377 37.57 -13.13 -3.19
C ASP A 377 37.19 -14.58 -3.58
N GLU A 378 36.30 -15.24 -2.84
CA GLU A 378 35.78 -16.57 -3.20
C GLU A 378 34.75 -16.51 -4.35
N PHE A 379 34.28 -15.31 -4.73
CA PHE A 379 33.19 -15.10 -5.69
C PHE A 379 33.63 -14.36 -6.95
N LYS A 380 33.02 -14.72 -8.09
CA LYS A 380 33.25 -14.02 -9.35
C LYS A 380 32.47 -12.71 -9.41
N PRO A 381 32.92 -11.71 -10.21
CA PRO A 381 32.21 -10.44 -10.35
C PRO A 381 30.74 -10.56 -10.81
N GLU A 382 30.40 -11.62 -11.54
CA GLU A 382 29.04 -11.91 -12.01
C GLU A 382 28.13 -12.49 -10.91
N GLU A 383 28.72 -12.98 -9.81
CA GLU A 383 28.06 -13.51 -8.62
C GLU A 383 27.85 -12.44 -7.55
N LEU A 384 28.38 -11.24 -7.75
CA LEU A 384 28.22 -10.11 -6.82
C LEU A 384 27.00 -9.27 -7.22
N VAL A 385 26.10 -9.02 -6.26
CA VAL A 385 24.95 -8.13 -6.49
C VAL A 385 25.42 -6.69 -6.49
N ARG A 386 24.90 -5.91 -7.43
CA ARG A 386 25.27 -4.51 -7.64
C ARG A 386 24.31 -3.59 -6.94
N GLU A 387 24.81 -2.44 -6.50
CA GLU A 387 23.98 -1.39 -5.92
C GLU A 387 22.95 -0.89 -6.94
N LYS A 388 21.73 -0.71 -6.45
CA LYS A 388 20.67 -0.01 -7.17
C LYS A 388 20.73 1.48 -6.88
N GLU A 389 20.09 2.27 -7.74
CA GLU A 389 19.94 3.71 -7.52
C GLU A 389 19.27 4.03 -6.17
N SER A 390 18.30 3.21 -5.75
CA SER A 390 17.66 3.30 -4.43
C SER A 390 18.60 3.06 -3.26
N ASP A 391 19.63 2.20 -3.42
CA ASP A 391 20.61 1.94 -2.37
C ASP A 391 21.51 3.16 -2.13
N ARG A 392 21.78 3.94 -3.18
CA ARG A 392 22.63 5.15 -3.10
C ARG A 392 21.96 6.27 -2.32
N ILE A 393 20.65 6.43 -2.48
CA ILE A 393 19.86 7.44 -1.75
C ILE A 393 19.92 7.16 -0.24
N TYR A 394 19.75 5.89 0.15
CA TYR A 394 19.83 5.47 1.55
C TYR A 394 21.24 5.65 2.14
N GLN A 395 22.30 5.35 1.37
CA GLN A 395 23.68 5.58 1.78
C GLN A 395 23.98 7.08 1.96
N ALA A 396 23.52 7.94 1.04
CA ALA A 396 23.70 9.39 1.14
C ALA A 396 23.07 9.98 2.42
N MET A 397 21.86 9.53 2.79
CA MET A 397 21.20 9.95 4.03
C MET A 397 21.93 9.51 5.32
N LEU A 398 22.68 8.42 5.28
CA LEU A 398 23.52 8.00 6.40
C LEU A 398 24.82 8.81 6.48
N HIS A 399 25.31 9.33 5.34
CA HIS A 399 26.59 10.02 5.19
C HIS A 399 26.54 11.53 5.48
N ASP A 400 25.37 12.16 5.57
CA ASP A 400 25.22 13.56 6.05
C ASP A 400 25.65 13.77 7.53
N LEU A 401 26.25 12.75 8.16
CA LEU A 401 26.69 12.72 9.56
C LEU A 401 28.20 12.49 9.72
N GLU A 402 28.94 12.25 8.65
CA GLU A 402 30.40 12.12 8.69
C GLU A 402 31.01 13.26 7.86
N ASP A 403 31.61 14.24 8.54
CA ASP A 403 32.45 15.32 7.99
C ASP A 403 33.75 14.78 7.34
N ASP A 404 33.79 13.49 7.03
CA ASP A 404 34.87 12.85 6.32
C ASP A 404 34.50 12.88 4.84
N GLU A 405 35.23 13.72 4.07
CA GLU A 405 35.39 13.52 2.64
C GLU A 405 35.84 12.08 2.42
N VAL A 406 34.88 11.18 2.14
CA VAL A 406 35.21 9.91 1.51
C VAL A 406 35.73 10.32 0.15
N GLU A 407 37.05 10.37 0.00
CA GLU A 407 37.71 10.35 -1.30
C GLU A 407 36.96 9.28 -2.10
N LEU A 408 36.22 9.73 -3.11
CA LEU A 408 35.78 8.87 -4.18
C LEU A 408 37.08 8.42 -4.84
N GLU A 409 37.68 7.35 -4.32
CA GLU A 409 38.67 6.60 -5.09
C GLU A 409 37.95 6.23 -6.38
N GLU A 410 38.25 6.99 -7.43
CA GLU A 410 37.87 6.71 -8.80
C GLU A 410 38.66 5.49 -9.26
N ASP A 411 38.36 4.35 -8.65
CA ASP A 411 38.96 3.10 -9.06
C ASP A 411 38.37 2.73 -10.43
N HIS A 412 39.26 2.40 -11.36
CA HIS A 412 39.02 2.31 -12.81
C HIS A 412 38.12 1.13 -13.22
N ALA A 413 36.87 1.12 -12.75
CA ALA A 413 35.83 0.16 -13.09
C ALA A 413 34.55 0.85 -13.61
N GLN A 414 34.70 1.93 -14.41
CA GLN A 414 33.61 2.51 -15.20
C GLN A 414 33.15 1.53 -16.29
N LYS A 415 32.33 0.55 -15.88
CA LYS A 415 31.31 -0.17 -16.67
C LYS A 415 30.56 -1.22 -15.85
N ARG A 416 30.94 -1.48 -14.58
CA ARG A 416 30.34 -2.58 -13.79
C ARG A 416 29.61 -2.19 -12.49
N GLY A 417 29.54 -0.91 -12.08
CA GLY A 417 28.77 -0.50 -10.88
C GLY A 417 29.36 -1.02 -9.55
N LYS A 418 29.08 -0.33 -8.44
CA LYS A 418 29.58 -0.71 -7.11
C LYS A 418 28.86 -1.96 -6.58
N VAL A 419 29.57 -2.82 -5.86
CA VAL A 419 29.01 -4.01 -5.21
C VAL A 419 28.15 -3.58 -4.03
N ARG A 420 26.97 -4.19 -3.87
CA ARG A 420 26.03 -3.85 -2.79
C ARG A 420 26.62 -4.25 -1.43
N LYS A 421 26.94 -3.23 -0.63
CA LYS A 421 27.47 -3.37 0.73
C LYS A 421 26.40 -3.05 1.78
N HIS A 422 26.29 -3.91 2.78
CA HIS A 422 25.51 -3.69 3.99
C HIS A 422 26.48 -3.48 5.16
N PRO A 423 26.60 -2.24 5.68
CA PRO A 423 27.56 -1.95 6.74
C PRO A 423 27.19 -2.63 8.05
N LYS A 424 28.20 -2.89 8.88
CA LYS A 424 28.04 -3.39 10.24
C LYS A 424 27.03 -2.53 11.02
N GLY A 425 26.09 -3.21 11.67
CA GLY A 425 25.01 -2.60 12.44
C GLY A 425 23.73 -2.32 11.65
N LYS A 426 23.73 -2.55 10.33
CA LYS A 426 22.51 -2.45 9.52
C LYS A 426 21.55 -3.58 9.90
N PHE A 427 20.30 -3.21 10.16
CA PHE A 427 19.16 -4.10 10.19
C PHE A 427 18.81 -4.48 8.75
N ILE A 428 18.83 -5.77 8.45
CA ILE A 428 18.53 -6.31 7.13
C ILE A 428 17.25 -7.14 7.23
N PHE A 429 16.28 -6.84 6.38
CA PHE A 429 15.00 -7.55 6.32
C PHE A 429 14.81 -8.22 4.96
N ARG A 430 15.05 -9.54 4.89
CA ARG A 430 15.13 -10.31 3.63
C ARG A 430 14.66 -11.75 3.83
N LEU A 431 14.30 -12.41 2.73
CA LEU A 431 14.02 -13.84 2.79
C LEU A 431 15.35 -14.56 3.05
N ALA A 432 15.54 -15.13 4.24
CA ALA A 432 16.74 -15.87 4.55
C ALA A 432 16.66 -17.23 3.83
N GLY A 433 17.61 -17.50 2.93
CA GLY A 433 17.72 -18.82 2.28
C GLY A 433 17.91 -19.96 3.28
N ARG A 434 18.46 -19.63 4.46
CA ARG A 434 18.76 -20.56 5.56
C ARG A 434 17.51 -21.12 6.25
N ASP A 435 16.42 -20.35 6.36
CA ASP A 435 15.23 -20.76 7.13
C ASP A 435 14.26 -21.63 6.31
N ARG A 436 14.21 -21.46 4.97
CA ARG A 436 13.41 -22.31 4.08
C ARG A 436 14.03 -23.67 3.78
N GLN A 437 15.35 -23.86 3.94
CA GLN A 437 16.00 -25.16 3.70
C GLN A 437 15.60 -26.25 4.70
N LYS A 438 15.13 -25.89 5.91
CA LYS A 438 14.60 -26.87 6.88
C LYS A 438 13.22 -27.42 6.46
N SER A 439 12.55 -26.79 5.51
CA SER A 439 11.25 -27.23 4.95
C SER A 439 11.40 -27.52 3.46
N ALA A 440 11.97 -28.70 3.15
CA ALA A 440 11.94 -29.45 1.89
C ALA A 440 11.87 -28.72 0.51
N SER A 441 12.78 -29.17 -0.36
CA SER A 441 12.84 -29.06 -1.83
C SER A 441 13.10 -27.68 -2.44
N TYR A 442 14.38 -27.35 -2.68
CA TYR A 442 14.89 -26.82 -3.96
C TYR A 442 16.43 -26.99 -4.00
N TYR A 443 16.98 -27.39 -5.15
CA TYR A 443 18.40 -27.67 -5.36
C TYR A 443 19.24 -26.39 -5.14
N THR A 444 20.08 -26.37 -4.10
CA THR A 444 21.02 -25.27 -3.85
C THR A 444 22.30 -25.50 -4.67
N PRO A 445 22.75 -24.55 -5.51
CA PRO A 445 23.97 -24.69 -6.30
C PRO A 445 25.19 -25.03 -5.44
N GLN A 446 26.10 -25.85 -5.96
CA GLN A 446 27.23 -26.41 -5.22
C GLN A 446 28.15 -25.34 -4.58
N SER A 447 28.27 -24.16 -5.19
CA SER A 447 28.99 -23.00 -4.64
C SER A 447 28.34 -22.42 -3.36
N LEU A 448 27.01 -22.35 -3.32
CA LEU A 448 26.25 -21.90 -2.13
C LEU A 448 26.17 -22.99 -1.06
N THR A 449 26.14 -24.26 -1.47
CA THR A 449 26.21 -25.42 -0.56
C THR A 449 27.55 -25.49 0.20
N GLN A 450 28.65 -25.08 -0.44
CA GLN A 450 29.95 -24.99 0.24
C GLN A 450 29.97 -23.90 1.34
N CYS A 451 29.29 -22.77 1.15
CA CYS A 451 29.12 -21.79 2.22
C CYS A 451 28.26 -22.31 3.37
N LEU A 452 27.22 -23.10 3.08
CA LEU A 452 26.33 -23.68 4.10
C LEU A 452 27.00 -24.78 4.95
N VAL A 453 27.83 -25.64 4.33
CA VAL A 453 28.51 -26.74 5.02
C VAL A 453 29.73 -26.28 5.84
N LYS A 454 30.37 -25.18 5.44
CA LYS A 454 31.57 -24.64 6.13
C LYS A 454 31.22 -23.87 7.43
N TYR A 455 29.93 -23.65 7.71
CA TYR A 455 29.42 -22.86 8.84
C TYR A 455 28.19 -23.48 9.55
N ALA A 456 27.93 -24.76 9.32
CA ALA A 456 27.15 -25.60 10.23
C ALA A 456 28.08 -26.14 11.31
#